data_AF-A0A2X3KE85-F1
#
_entry.id   AF-A0A2X3KE85-F1
#
_cell.length_a   1.000
_cell.length_b   1.000
_cell.length_c   1.000
_cell.angle_alpha   90.00
_cell.angle_beta   90.00
_cell.angle_gamma   90.00
#
_symmetry.space_group_name_H-M   'P 1'
#
loop_
_entity.id
_entity.type
_entity.pdbx_description
1 polymer ?
#
loop_
_entity_poly.entity_id
_entity_poly.type
_entity_poly.pdbx_seq_one_letter_code
_entity_poly.pdbx_strand_id
1 'polypeptide(L)'
;MPLNVRQEIARKVVLALGGYGLFGVELFVCGDEVIFSEVSPRPHDTGMVTLISQDLSEFALHVRAFLGLPVGGIRQYGPAASAVILPQLTSQNVTFDNVQNAVGGRFADSFIW
;
A
#
# COMPACT_ATOMS: atom_id res chain seq x y z
N MET A 1 0.24 -20.51 8.11
CA MET A 1 0.52 -19.19 8.72
C MET A 1 -0.78 -18.37 8.76
N PRO A 2 -1.31 -18.00 9.94
CA PRO A 2 -2.69 -17.54 10.05
C PRO A 2 -2.90 -16.09 9.57
N LEU A 3 -4.01 -15.85 8.88
CA LEU A 3 -4.44 -14.55 8.33
C LEU A 3 -4.54 -13.44 9.41
N ASN A 4 -4.74 -13.83 10.67
CA ASN A 4 -4.95 -12.95 11.80
C ASN A 4 -3.77 -12.00 12.09
N VAL A 5 -2.50 -12.45 11.96
CA VAL A 5 -1.32 -11.63 12.28
C VAL A 5 -1.20 -10.45 11.31
N ARG A 6 -1.40 -10.72 10.01
CA ARG A 6 -1.36 -9.69 8.96
C ARG A 6 -2.43 -8.63 9.17
N GLN A 7 -3.66 -9.06 9.47
CA GLN A 7 -4.78 -8.16 9.74
C GLN A 7 -4.55 -7.33 11.01
N GLU A 8 -3.94 -7.91 12.05
CA GLU A 8 -3.65 -7.19 13.29
C GLU A 8 -2.57 -6.12 13.10
N ILE A 9 -1.50 -6.42 12.36
CA ILE A 9 -0.47 -5.42 12.01
C ILE A 9 -1.11 -4.29 11.20
N ALA A 10 -1.84 -4.62 10.13
CA ALA A 10 -2.52 -3.63 9.29
C ALA A 10 -3.47 -2.75 10.10
N ARG A 11 -4.28 -3.35 10.98
CA ARG A 11 -5.20 -2.62 11.87
C ARG A 11 -4.45 -1.66 12.79
N LYS A 12 -3.36 -2.09 13.43
CA LYS A 12 -2.56 -1.22 14.31
C LYS A 12 -1.99 -0.02 13.56
N VAL A 13 -1.42 -0.24 12.37
CA VAL A 13 -0.83 0.81 11.54
C VAL A 13 -1.90 1.82 11.10
N VAL A 14 -3.00 1.34 10.53
CA VAL A 14 -4.08 2.20 10.02
C VAL A 14 -4.72 3.03 11.14
N LEU A 15 -4.97 2.44 12.31
CA LEU A 15 -5.54 3.18 13.45
C LEU A 15 -4.57 4.23 14.01
N ALA A 16 -3.27 3.94 14.05
CA ALA A 16 -2.27 4.90 14.51
C ALA A 16 -2.19 6.14 13.61
N LEU A 17 -2.52 6.00 12.32
CA LEU A 17 -2.57 7.10 11.34
C LEU A 17 -3.92 7.84 11.32
N GLY A 18 -4.88 7.49 12.20
CA GLY A 18 -6.22 8.08 12.19
C GLY A 18 -7.07 7.62 11.01
N GLY A 19 -6.88 6.38 10.57
CA GLY A 19 -7.33 5.84 9.29
C GLY A 19 -8.77 6.21 8.90
N TYR A 20 -8.89 6.80 7.71
CA TYR A 20 -10.16 7.11 7.05
C TYR A 20 -10.00 6.91 5.55
N GLY A 21 -10.85 6.09 4.94
CA GLY A 21 -10.68 5.65 3.55
C GLY A 21 -10.13 4.23 3.44
N LEU A 22 -9.46 3.98 2.31
CA LEU A 22 -8.77 2.72 1.99
C LEU A 22 -7.25 2.91 2.10
N PHE A 23 -6.58 1.93 2.70
CA PHE A 23 -5.15 1.91 2.96
C PHE A 23 -4.54 0.65 2.34
N GLY A 24 -3.46 0.82 1.57
CA GLY A 24 -2.54 -0.27 1.22
C GLY A 24 -1.55 -0.48 2.36
N VAL A 25 -1.42 -1.70 2.86
CA VAL A 25 -0.40 -2.05 3.86
C VAL A 25 0.44 -3.18 3.28
N GLU A 26 1.72 -2.93 3.07
CA GLU A 26 2.65 -3.92 2.55
C GLU A 26 3.41 -4.60 3.69
N LEU A 27 3.56 -5.91 3.58
CA LEU A 27 4.12 -6.76 4.62
C LEU A 27 5.16 -7.69 3.98
N PHE A 28 6.32 -7.81 4.62
CA PHE A 28 7.23 -8.90 4.35
C PHE A 28 6.82 -10.14 5.13
N VAL A 29 6.95 -11.30 4.50
CA VAL A 29 6.74 -12.61 5.15
C VAL A 29 8.08 -13.36 5.11
N CYS A 30 8.65 -13.60 6.28
CA CYS A 30 9.92 -14.33 6.44
C CYS A 30 9.66 -15.58 7.28
N GLY A 31 9.43 -16.72 6.62
CA GLY A 31 9.00 -17.94 7.31
C GLY A 31 7.68 -17.73 8.05
N ASP A 32 7.72 -17.82 9.38
CA ASP A 32 6.58 -17.59 10.28
C ASP A 32 6.57 -16.18 10.89
N GLU A 33 7.38 -15.25 10.38
CA GLU A 33 7.35 -13.84 10.79
C GLU A 33 6.66 -12.98 9.73
N VAL A 34 5.89 -11.99 10.21
CA VAL A 34 5.27 -10.95 9.37
C VAL A 34 5.80 -9.61 9.86
N ILE A 35 6.42 -8.86 8.94
CA ILE A 35 7.08 -7.60 9.24
C ILE A 35 6.39 -6.51 8.44
N PHE A 36 6.04 -5.41 9.08
CA PHE A 36 5.53 -4.22 8.41
C PHE A 36 6.61 -3.64 7.47
N SER A 37 6.26 -3.39 6.21
CA SER A 37 7.14 -2.74 5.24
C SER A 37 6.76 -1.27 5.11
N GLU A 38 5.57 -1.02 4.54
CA GLU A 38 5.10 0.34 4.25
C GLU A 38 3.58 0.45 4.33
N VAL A 39 3.10 1.69 4.35
CA VAL A 39 1.68 2.02 4.33
C VAL A 39 1.39 3.16 3.36
N SER A 40 0.41 2.94 2.49
CA SER A 40 -0.14 3.93 1.58
C SER A 40 -1.55 4.33 2.07
N PRO A 41 -1.76 5.54 2.61
CA PRO A 41 -3.06 6.02 3.09
C PRO A 41 -3.98 6.48 1.94
N ARG A 42 -4.05 5.66 0.89
CA ARG A 42 -4.73 5.94 -0.39
C ARG A 42 -4.86 4.64 -1.20
N PRO A 43 -5.67 4.62 -2.27
CA PRO A 43 -5.57 3.60 -3.30
C PRO A 43 -4.12 3.44 -3.79
N HIS A 44 -3.74 2.19 -4.06
CA HIS A 44 -2.35 1.79 -4.26
C HIS A 44 -2.19 1.03 -5.57
N ASP A 45 -1.02 1.13 -6.20
CA ASP A 45 -0.79 0.58 -7.55
C ASP A 45 -1.03 -0.94 -7.60
N THR A 46 -0.73 -1.65 -6.50
CA THR A 46 -0.97 -3.09 -6.36
C THR A 46 -2.47 -3.43 -6.23
N GLY A 47 -3.31 -2.46 -5.86
CA GLY A 47 -4.77 -2.58 -5.76
C GLY A 47 -5.49 -2.49 -7.11
N MET A 48 -4.80 -2.11 -8.19
CA MET A 48 -5.39 -1.94 -9.53
C MET A 48 -6.05 -3.23 -10.07
N VAL A 49 -5.61 -4.40 -9.61
CA VAL A 49 -6.25 -5.70 -9.91
C VAL A 49 -7.73 -5.74 -9.51
N THR A 50 -8.14 -4.97 -8.51
CA THR A 50 -9.53 -4.91 -8.01
C THR A 50 -10.51 -4.34 -9.02
N LEU A 51 -10.04 -3.58 -10.02
CA LEU A 51 -10.89 -3.01 -11.08
C LEU A 51 -11.64 -4.08 -11.90
N ILE A 52 -11.06 -5.28 -12.04
CA ILE A 52 -11.64 -6.37 -12.83
C ILE A 52 -11.95 -7.63 -12.02
N SER A 53 -11.35 -7.77 -10.83
CA SER A 53 -11.43 -9.01 -10.04
C SER A 53 -12.53 -9.01 -9.00
N GLN A 54 -13.16 -7.85 -8.76
CA GLN A 54 -14.14 -7.65 -7.68
C GLN A 54 -15.31 -6.79 -8.15
N ASP A 55 -16.44 -6.87 -7.45
CA ASP A 55 -17.61 -6.02 -7.68
C ASP A 55 -17.43 -4.56 -7.22
N LEU A 56 -16.51 -4.33 -6.28
CA LEU A 56 -16.08 -3.01 -5.85
C LEU A 56 -14.55 -2.90 -5.98
N SER A 57 -14.09 -1.91 -6.75
CA SER A 57 -12.67 -1.58 -6.84
C SER A 57 -12.18 -0.84 -5.60
N GLU A 58 -10.87 -0.81 -5.39
CA GLU A 58 -10.25 0.00 -4.33
C GLU A 58 -10.69 1.47 -4.37
N PHE A 59 -10.90 2.04 -5.57
CA PHE A 59 -11.38 3.41 -5.73
C PHE A 59 -12.82 3.56 -5.26
N ALA A 60 -13.69 2.61 -5.62
CA ALA A 60 -15.08 2.62 -5.17
C ALA A 60 -15.15 2.49 -3.64
N LEU A 61 -14.34 1.62 -3.05
CA LEU A 61 -14.25 1.43 -1.60
C LEU A 61 -13.72 2.69 -0.90
N HIS A 62 -12.69 3.32 -1.44
CA HIS A 62 -12.13 4.55 -0.91
C HIS A 62 -13.18 5.67 -0.89
N VAL A 63 -13.88 5.90 -2.00
CA VAL A 63 -14.96 6.91 -2.08
C VAL A 63 -16.10 6.59 -1.12
N ARG A 64 -16.55 5.33 -1.03
CA ARG A 64 -17.62 4.93 -0.10
C ARG A 64 -17.25 5.25 1.34
N ALA A 65 -16.02 4.97 1.75
CA ALA A 65 -15.54 5.30 3.09
C ALA A 65 -15.61 6.81 3.37
N PHE A 66 -15.19 7.65 2.42
CA PHE A 66 -15.29 9.11 2.54
C PHE A 66 -16.72 9.65 2.57
N LEU A 67 -17.64 8.98 1.88
CA LEU A 67 -19.06 9.36 1.85
C LEU A 67 -19.86 8.74 2.99
N GLY A 68 -19.24 7.98 3.89
CA GLY A 68 -19.95 7.24 4.95
C GLY A 68 -20.91 6.17 4.42
N LEU A 69 -20.73 5.72 3.18
CA LEU A 69 -21.54 4.67 2.57
C LEU A 69 -21.09 3.30 3.07
N PRO A 70 -22.01 2.34 3.23
CA PRO A 70 -21.66 0.98 3.65
C PRO A 70 -20.72 0.35 2.62
N VAL A 71 -19.61 -0.24 3.10
CA VAL A 71 -18.68 -1.04 2.30
C VAL A 71 -19.33 -2.36 1.87
N GLY A 72 -20.07 -3.01 2.78
CA GLY A 72 -20.72 -4.30 2.50
C GLY A 72 -19.74 -5.46 2.35
N GLY A 73 -20.22 -6.60 1.85
CA GLY A 73 -19.36 -7.71 1.44
C GLY A 73 -18.77 -7.45 0.05
N ILE A 74 -17.51 -7.84 -0.15
CA ILE A 74 -16.83 -7.74 -1.45
C ILE A 74 -16.91 -9.09 -2.15
N ARG A 75 -17.49 -9.13 -3.35
CA ARG A 75 -17.55 -10.34 -4.18
C ARG A 75 -16.35 -10.40 -5.11
N GLN A 76 -15.54 -11.45 -4.98
CA GLN A 76 -14.46 -11.74 -5.92
C GLN A 76 -14.98 -12.62 -7.08
N TYR A 77 -14.52 -12.35 -8.30
CA TYR A 77 -14.92 -13.10 -9.51
C TYR A 77 -14.02 -14.31 -9.80
N GLY A 78 -12.83 -14.36 -9.20
CA GLY A 78 -11.86 -15.43 -9.38
C GLY A 78 -10.41 -14.92 -9.29
N PRO A 79 -9.43 -15.81 -9.49
CA PRO A 79 -8.02 -15.41 -9.55
C PRO A 79 -7.79 -14.38 -10.66
N ALA A 80 -7.00 -13.35 -10.36
CA ALA A 80 -6.65 -12.28 -11.29
C ALA A 80 -5.23 -11.79 -11.02
N ALA A 81 -4.64 -11.12 -12.00
CA ALA A 81 -3.32 -10.51 -11.90
C ALA A 81 -3.31 -9.16 -12.65
N SER A 82 -2.49 -8.23 -12.17
CA SER A 82 -2.18 -6.97 -12.85
C SER A 82 -0.67 -6.87 -13.05
N ALA A 83 -0.26 -6.26 -14.16
CA ALA A 83 1.13 -5.98 -14.46
C ALA A 83 1.27 -4.51 -14.87
N VAL A 84 2.33 -3.86 -14.38
CA VAL A 84 2.67 -2.49 -14.76
C VAL A 84 3.28 -2.51 -16.16
N ILE A 85 2.84 -1.61 -17.04
CA ILE A 85 3.46 -1.39 -18.35
C ILE A 85 4.59 -0.39 -18.16
N LEU A 86 5.83 -0.89 -18.13
CA LEU A 86 7.02 -0.05 -18.01
C LEU A 86 7.59 0.27 -19.39
N PRO A 87 7.96 1.55 -19.66
CA PRO A 87 8.69 1.88 -20.86
C PRO A 87 10.11 1.32 -20.79
N GLN A 88 10.61 0.80 -21.92
CA GLN A 88 11.99 0.33 -22.05
C GLN A 88 12.84 1.45 -22.66
N LEU A 89 13.49 2.23 -21.79
CA LEU A 89 14.27 3.41 -22.17
C LEU A 89 15.63 3.38 -21.47
N THR A 90 16.63 3.97 -22.12
CA THR A 90 17.97 4.18 -21.56
C THR A 90 18.22 5.68 -21.41
N SER A 91 18.65 6.11 -20.23
CA SER A 91 19.08 7.49 -19.98
C SER A 91 20.49 7.50 -19.40
N GLN A 92 21.33 8.44 -19.85
CA GLN A 92 22.61 8.75 -19.21
C GLN A 92 22.55 10.06 -18.41
N ASN A 93 21.40 10.72 -18.35
CA ASN A 93 21.23 12.03 -17.72
C ASN A 93 20.55 11.93 -16.36
N VAL A 94 21.00 11.01 -15.51
CA VAL A 94 20.53 10.92 -14.13
C VAL A 94 21.29 11.97 -13.32
N THR A 95 20.56 12.91 -12.71
CA THR A 95 21.13 13.94 -11.84
C THR A 95 20.57 13.77 -10.44
N PHE A 96 21.44 13.86 -9.44
CA PHE A 96 21.06 13.84 -8.03
C PHE A 96 21.50 15.17 -7.44
N ASP A 97 20.60 15.85 -6.75
CA ASP A 97 20.89 17.08 -6.01
C ASP A 97 20.93 16.78 -4.51
N ASN A 98 21.55 17.67 -3.74
CA ASN A 98 21.53 17.64 -2.27
C ASN A 98 22.11 16.37 -1.61
N VAL A 99 22.92 15.59 -2.34
CA VAL A 99 23.47 14.31 -1.87
C VAL A 99 24.27 14.47 -0.57
N GLN A 100 25.03 15.55 -0.44
CA GLN A 100 25.85 15.83 0.76
C GLN A 100 25.00 15.96 2.02
N ASN A 101 23.83 16.59 1.94
CA ASN A 101 22.93 16.72 3.08
C ASN A 101 22.21 15.39 3.39
N ALA A 102 21.90 14.59 2.36
CA ALA A 102 21.29 13.27 2.54
C ALA A 102 22.22 12.27 3.27
N VAL A 103 23.54 12.31 2.99
CA VAL A 103 24.52 11.42 3.64
C VAL A 103 25.12 12.00 4.93
N GLY A 104 24.94 13.29 5.20
CA GLY A 104 25.53 14.00 6.34
C GLY A 104 24.63 14.12 7.59
N GLY A 105 23.34 13.77 7.49
CA GLY A 105 22.42 13.80 8.61
C GLY A 105 22.72 12.69 9.63
N ARG A 106 22.89 13.05 10.91
CA ARG A 106 22.75 12.06 12.00
C ARG A 106 21.34 11.50 11.90
N PHE A 107 21.20 10.16 11.87
CA PHE A 107 19.90 9.48 11.86
C PHE A 107 18.99 10.12 12.91
N ALA A 108 18.02 10.92 12.47
CA ALA A 108 16.95 11.40 13.32
C ALA A 108 15.92 10.27 13.41
N ASP A 109 15.43 9.98 14.62
CA ASP A 109 14.58 8.86 15.02
C ASP A 109 13.15 8.88 14.43
N SER A 110 12.99 9.27 13.16
CA SER A 110 11.71 9.24 12.46
C SER A 110 11.96 9.10 10.97
N PHE A 111 12.10 7.85 10.52
CA PHE A 111 11.80 7.49 9.14
C PHE A 111 10.29 7.60 8.96
N ILE A 112 9.86 8.57 8.17
CA ILE A 112 8.53 8.59 7.56
C ILE A 112 8.77 8.41 6.07
N TRP A 113 8.86 7.15 5.67
CA TRP A 113 8.33 6.63 4.42
C TRP A 113 7.47 5.45 4.81
#